data_AF-A0A0Q9REZ6-F1
#
_entry.id   AF-A0A0Q9REZ6-F1
#
_cell.length_a   1.000
_cell.length_b   1.000
_cell.length_c   1.000
_cell.angle_alpha   90.00
_cell.angle_beta   90.00
_cell.angle_gamma   90.00
#
_symmetry.space_group_name_H-M   'P 1'
#
loop_
_entity.id
_entity.type
_entity.pdbx_description
1 polymer ?
#
loop_
_entity_poly.entity_id
_entity_poly.type
_entity_poly.pdbx_seq_one_letter_code
_entity_poly.pdbx_strand_id
1 'polypeptide(L)'
;MKKLHVKAASATLVLTMMMSLMVACSKNEGINPQATGNANATTSPVSASAKPIVEGTVKFVLPGDAPKDLAGVQKAMEEKLKADGLNIKLEFTYFPWDQYTNKLNLIAASGENYDLAWTHVSWLSQIAAKNVIMPLNDLIEEQGPQLKANIPAASIMSASIDKKIYGIPTLVPSAENNNFFAIRGDLREKYKLAPIKTLADFENYLDTIKKNEPNMVPIANDNTRGLLREFGDIYLPIGDYGAGPAYIDPADKNLEVKNFFESDIFKNIVKTKRKWYLNGWFPKDAQEIKDSEAALNNGKIAATWSNVLKTSERIDAFKTTLPNGTLEDVFLNPEKPKYVFDAASNLLSIFSTSKNSQAAMAFVNWFRSSKENYDLFSYGVNNVNYKLDGEAISTQGIADRATYNQVNWAWDDIRMKRFSKNVNPAYIEKLKVWDKDSIVAPMLGFRFNADPVKSEIAQIDAVGQVYVGPANNGYTDYDAFYPEFKSKLKAAGIDKVIAEIQKQLNEFMAKKASK
;
A
#
# COMPACT_ATOMS: atom_id res chain seq x y z
N MET A 1 26.67 -47.13 -31.84
CA MET A 1 25.85 -47.30 -33.05
C MET A 1 24.97 -46.06 -33.20
N LYS A 2 25.09 -45.36 -34.36
CA LYS A 2 24.22 -44.33 -34.98
C LYS A 2 23.68 -43.20 -34.06
N LYS A 3 24.22 -41.95 -34.02
CA LYS A 3 24.13 -40.81 -34.99
C LYS A 3 22.71 -40.68 -35.62
N LEU A 4 22.00 -39.54 -35.71
CA LEU A 4 22.30 -38.16 -36.11
C LEU A 4 21.11 -37.26 -35.64
N HIS A 5 21.29 -36.05 -35.08
CA HIS A 5 21.47 -34.72 -35.71
C HIS A 5 20.22 -34.11 -36.40
N VAL A 6 19.97 -32.81 -36.07
CA VAL A 6 19.72 -31.65 -36.97
C VAL A 6 18.40 -30.83 -36.83
N LYS A 7 18.62 -29.55 -36.44
CA LYS A 7 17.99 -28.25 -36.81
C LYS A 7 16.53 -27.99 -36.38
N ALA A 8 16.20 -26.90 -35.68
CA ALA A 8 16.43 -25.46 -35.87
C ALA A 8 15.71 -24.85 -37.09
N ALA A 9 14.97 -23.76 -36.80
CA ALA A 9 14.33 -22.78 -37.68
C ALA A 9 12.80 -22.93 -37.87
N SER A 10 12.06 -21.97 -37.31
CA SER A 10 11.04 -21.17 -38.03
C SER A 10 10.54 -20.05 -37.12
N ALA A 11 11.29 -18.94 -37.13
CA ALA A 11 10.76 -17.61 -36.87
C ALA A 11 10.18 -17.05 -38.17
N THR A 12 9.27 -16.07 -38.04
CA THR A 12 8.62 -15.25 -39.08
C THR A 12 7.27 -15.79 -39.55
N LEU A 13 6.17 -15.09 -39.20
CA LEU A 13 5.23 -14.46 -40.14
C LEU A 13 3.88 -14.11 -39.44
N VAL A 14 3.82 -13.03 -38.64
CA VAL A 14 2.54 -12.34 -38.36
C VAL A 14 2.81 -10.84 -38.27
N LEU A 15 3.00 -10.22 -39.43
CA LEU A 15 2.95 -8.77 -39.62
C LEU A 15 2.25 -8.51 -40.95
N THR A 16 0.93 -8.58 -40.98
CA THR A 16 0.07 -7.95 -42.01
C THR A 16 -1.39 -8.21 -41.67
N MET A 17 -2.05 -7.29 -40.96
CA MET A 17 -3.46 -6.96 -41.23
C MET A 17 -3.82 -5.63 -40.57
N MET A 18 -3.42 -4.54 -41.23
CA MET A 18 -3.89 -3.20 -40.93
C MET A 18 -4.02 -2.48 -42.26
N MET A 19 -5.21 -2.54 -42.89
CA MET A 19 -5.73 -1.56 -43.86
C MET A 19 -7.10 -1.96 -44.39
N SER A 20 -7.89 -0.95 -44.74
CA SER A 20 -9.31 -0.93 -45.15
C SER A 20 -10.27 -1.00 -43.95
N LEU A 21 -11.10 0.00 -43.64
CA LEU A 21 -11.95 0.79 -44.53
C LEU A 21 -12.18 2.21 -43.97
N MET A 22 -11.97 3.22 -44.82
CA MET A 22 -12.73 4.48 -44.76
C MET A 22 -13.46 4.65 -46.11
N VAL A 23 -14.52 5.45 -46.05
CA VAL A 23 -15.29 6.08 -47.15
C VAL A 23 -16.62 5.41 -47.53
N ALA A 24 -17.70 5.97 -47.00
CA ALA A 24 -18.95 6.28 -47.72
C ALA A 24 -19.72 7.31 -46.86
N CYS A 25 -19.59 8.61 -47.16
CA CYS A 25 -20.47 9.42 -48.02
C CYS A 25 -21.51 10.26 -47.23
N SER A 26 -21.27 11.56 -47.34
CA SER A 26 -21.99 12.79 -46.98
C SER A 26 -23.37 13.03 -47.64
N LYS A 27 -24.28 13.77 -46.96
CA LYS A 27 -24.88 15.09 -47.36
C LYS A 27 -25.97 15.55 -46.37
N ASN A 28 -25.88 16.80 -45.86
CA ASN A 28 -26.71 18.03 -46.09
C ASN A 28 -28.22 17.89 -45.82
N GLU A 29 -29.00 18.87 -45.34
CA GLU A 29 -28.93 20.28 -44.89
C GLU A 29 -30.37 20.58 -44.38
N GLY A 30 -30.62 21.53 -43.47
CA GLY A 30 -31.99 22.02 -43.27
C GLY A 30 -32.31 22.72 -41.95
N ILE A 31 -32.69 23.98 -42.05
CA ILE A 31 -32.91 25.01 -41.02
C ILE A 31 -34.35 24.99 -40.44
N ASN A 32 -34.44 25.28 -39.13
CA ASN A 32 -35.48 25.89 -38.24
C ASN A 32 -36.85 26.36 -38.84
N PRO A 33 -37.97 26.46 -38.08
CA PRO A 33 -38.07 27.40 -36.94
C PRO A 33 -38.95 27.04 -35.71
N GLN A 34 -38.52 27.62 -34.59
CA GLN A 34 -39.19 28.11 -33.38
C GLN A 34 -40.73 28.27 -33.40
N ALA A 35 -41.38 27.82 -32.32
CA ALA A 35 -42.73 28.23 -31.93
C ALA A 35 -42.77 28.63 -30.45
N THR A 36 -43.25 29.85 -30.22
CA THR A 36 -43.51 30.54 -28.96
C THR A 36 -44.76 30.00 -28.26
N GLY A 37 -44.73 29.89 -26.93
CA GLY A 37 -45.92 29.59 -26.12
C GLY A 37 -45.72 29.99 -24.66
N ASN A 38 -46.17 31.20 -24.33
CA ASN A 38 -46.24 31.74 -22.98
C ASN A 38 -47.49 31.17 -22.28
N ALA A 39 -47.35 30.51 -21.13
CA ALA A 39 -48.48 30.19 -20.26
C ALA A 39 -48.08 30.22 -18.78
N ASN A 40 -48.86 30.97 -18.01
CA ASN A 40 -48.75 31.26 -16.58
C ASN A 40 -48.39 30.07 -15.70
N ALA A 41 -47.35 30.22 -14.88
CA ALA A 41 -47.07 29.35 -13.75
C ALA A 41 -47.66 29.94 -12.46
N THR A 42 -48.75 29.33 -12.00
CA THR A 42 -49.34 29.50 -10.68
C THR A 42 -48.36 28.99 -9.61
N THR A 43 -48.08 29.82 -8.61
CA THR A 43 -47.24 29.49 -7.45
C THR A 43 -47.95 28.47 -6.55
N SER A 44 -47.36 27.28 -6.42
CA SER A 44 -47.66 26.28 -5.38
C SER A 44 -46.45 26.08 -4.47
N PRO A 45 -46.64 25.69 -3.20
CA PRO A 45 -45.67 25.89 -2.13
C PRO A 45 -44.47 24.95 -2.22
N VAL A 46 -43.31 25.44 -1.78
CA VAL A 46 -42.06 24.70 -1.64
C VAL A 46 -42.27 23.51 -0.71
N SER A 47 -42.36 22.32 -1.31
CA SER A 47 -42.09 21.06 -0.62
C SER A 47 -40.63 21.05 -0.20
N ALA A 48 -40.38 20.78 1.08
CA ALA A 48 -39.04 20.54 1.60
C ALA A 48 -38.37 19.45 0.73
N SER A 49 -37.33 19.84 -0.01
CA SER A 49 -36.58 18.95 -0.89
C SER A 49 -35.99 17.81 -0.07
N ALA A 50 -36.59 16.62 -0.20
CA ALA A 50 -35.90 15.38 0.13
C ALA A 50 -34.59 15.36 -0.66
N LYS A 51 -33.46 15.15 0.03
CA LYS A 51 -32.17 14.97 -0.65
C LYS A 51 -32.33 13.89 -1.73
N PRO A 52 -31.72 14.02 -2.92
CA PRO A 52 -31.72 12.96 -3.91
C PRO A 52 -31.24 11.66 -3.26
N ILE A 53 -32.04 10.60 -3.35
CA ILE A 53 -31.64 9.27 -2.89
C ILE A 53 -30.56 8.80 -3.87
N VAL A 54 -29.33 8.69 -3.40
CA VAL A 54 -28.27 8.04 -4.18
C VAL A 54 -28.55 6.54 -4.19
N GLU A 55 -28.62 5.94 -5.38
CA GLU A 55 -28.94 4.53 -5.58
C GLU A 55 -27.94 3.82 -6.50
N GLY A 56 -27.83 2.50 -6.35
CA GLY A 56 -26.99 1.66 -7.21
C GLY A 56 -26.42 0.44 -6.50
N THR A 57 -25.70 -0.39 -7.25
CA THR A 57 -24.89 -1.49 -6.68
C THR A 57 -23.42 -1.10 -6.79
N VAL A 58 -22.74 -0.97 -5.65
CA VAL A 58 -21.31 -0.67 -5.58
C VAL A 58 -20.52 -1.96 -5.49
N LYS A 59 -19.70 -2.23 -6.51
CA LYS A 59 -18.88 -3.44 -6.59
C LYS A 59 -17.42 -3.16 -6.20
N PHE A 60 -16.95 -3.87 -5.18
CA PHE A 60 -15.60 -3.78 -4.64
C PHE A 60 -14.69 -4.85 -5.22
N VAL A 61 -13.43 -4.47 -5.42
CA VAL A 61 -12.31 -5.37 -5.70
C VAL A 61 -11.27 -5.20 -4.61
N LEU A 62 -11.12 -6.21 -3.75
CA LEU A 62 -10.19 -6.19 -2.62
C LEU A 62 -9.14 -7.30 -2.74
N PRO A 63 -7.94 -7.12 -2.19
CA PRO A 63 -6.93 -8.16 -2.16
C PRO A 63 -7.15 -9.14 -0.99
N GLY A 64 -6.59 -10.34 -1.11
CA GLY A 64 -6.62 -11.37 -0.07
C GLY A 64 -7.84 -12.29 -0.15
N ASP A 65 -8.28 -12.77 1.02
CA ASP A 65 -9.40 -13.70 1.15
C ASP A 65 -10.65 -13.01 1.72
N ALA A 66 -11.82 -13.48 1.31
CA ALA A 66 -13.08 -12.98 1.83
C ALA A 66 -13.25 -13.32 3.33
N PRO A 67 -13.77 -12.39 4.16
CA PRO A 67 -14.15 -12.70 5.54
C PRO A 67 -15.21 -13.81 5.62
N LYS A 68 -15.18 -14.63 6.67
CA LYS A 68 -16.12 -15.76 6.84
C LYS A 68 -17.57 -15.29 6.95
N ASP A 69 -17.81 -14.21 7.68
CA ASP A 69 -19.14 -13.60 7.84
C ASP A 69 -19.37 -12.38 6.92
N LEU A 70 -18.83 -12.40 5.71
CA LEU A 70 -19.01 -11.31 4.76
C LEU A 70 -20.48 -11.06 4.43
N ALA A 71 -21.27 -12.12 4.22
CA ALA A 71 -22.68 -11.99 3.84
C ALA A 71 -23.54 -11.38 4.97
N GLY A 72 -23.29 -11.75 6.22
CA GLY A 72 -23.99 -11.18 7.38
C GLY A 72 -23.70 -9.71 7.55
N VAL A 73 -22.42 -9.32 7.49
CA VAL A 73 -22.00 -7.92 7.61
C VAL A 73 -22.45 -7.09 6.40
N GLN A 74 -22.38 -7.63 5.18
CA GLN A 74 -22.89 -6.97 3.98
C GLN A 74 -24.37 -6.61 4.13
N LYS A 75 -25.20 -7.55 4.57
CA LYS A 75 -26.62 -7.30 4.82
C LYS A 75 -26.83 -6.19 5.85
N ALA A 76 -26.09 -6.21 6.96
CA ALA A 76 -26.18 -5.17 7.98
C ALA A 76 -25.76 -3.78 7.46
N MET A 77 -24.72 -3.73 6.60
CA MET A 77 -24.32 -2.49 5.93
C MET A 77 -25.41 -1.94 5.01
N GLU A 78 -26.02 -2.79 4.17
CA GLU A 78 -27.09 -2.38 3.25
C GLU A 78 -28.34 -1.90 4.00
N GLU A 79 -28.70 -2.55 5.12
CA GLU A 79 -29.78 -2.11 6.00
C GLU A 79 -29.49 -0.74 6.63
N LYS A 80 -28.25 -0.51 7.11
CA LYS A 80 -27.85 0.78 7.69
C LYS A 80 -27.76 1.89 6.64
N LEU A 81 -27.24 1.60 5.45
CA LEU A 81 -27.24 2.53 4.31
C LEU A 81 -28.67 2.98 3.98
N LYS A 82 -29.61 2.04 3.89
CA LYS A 82 -31.02 2.34 3.63
C LYS A 82 -31.64 3.19 4.74
N ALA A 83 -31.35 2.87 6.01
CA ALA A 83 -31.82 3.66 7.15
C ALA A 83 -31.27 5.10 7.14
N ASP A 84 -30.03 5.28 6.67
CA ASP A 84 -29.38 6.59 6.52
C ASP A 84 -29.76 7.33 5.22
N GLY A 85 -30.71 6.77 4.44
CA GLY A 85 -31.27 7.41 3.24
C GLY A 85 -30.53 7.10 1.93
N LEU A 86 -29.66 6.09 1.91
CA LEU A 86 -28.91 5.64 0.73
C LEU A 86 -29.44 4.29 0.24
N ASN A 87 -29.91 4.21 -1.00
CA ASN A 87 -30.40 2.97 -1.60
C ASN A 87 -29.27 2.23 -2.33
N ILE A 88 -28.20 1.91 -1.59
CA ILE A 88 -26.98 1.31 -2.13
C ILE A 88 -26.91 -0.16 -1.74
N LYS A 89 -26.66 -1.03 -2.72
CA LYS A 89 -26.28 -2.44 -2.53
C LYS A 89 -24.78 -2.62 -2.67
N LEU A 90 -24.21 -3.64 -2.05
CA LEU A 90 -22.78 -3.89 -2.06
C LEU A 90 -22.49 -5.27 -2.68
N GLU A 91 -21.40 -5.39 -3.45
CA GLU A 91 -20.87 -6.67 -3.90
C GLU A 91 -19.36 -6.66 -3.71
N PHE A 92 -18.78 -7.71 -3.16
CA PHE A 92 -17.34 -7.79 -2.91
C PHE A 92 -16.70 -8.93 -3.68
N THR A 93 -15.62 -8.62 -4.42
CA THR A 93 -14.75 -9.59 -5.08
C THR A 93 -13.37 -9.52 -4.46
N TYR A 94 -12.79 -10.68 -4.18
CA TYR A 94 -11.43 -10.79 -3.62
C TYR A 94 -10.50 -11.49 -4.60
N PHE A 95 -9.27 -10.99 -4.72
CA PHE A 95 -8.21 -11.65 -5.49
C PHE A 95 -6.97 -11.90 -4.62
N PRO A 96 -6.26 -13.01 -4.83
CA PRO A 96 -4.96 -13.26 -4.20
C PRO A 96 -3.99 -12.08 -4.36
N TRP A 97 -3.19 -11.81 -3.32
CA TRP A 97 -2.27 -10.68 -3.26
C TRP A 97 -1.31 -10.60 -4.45
N ASP A 98 -0.77 -11.75 -4.88
CA ASP A 98 0.17 -11.88 -5.99
C ASP A 98 -0.47 -11.62 -7.36
N GLN A 99 -1.79 -11.70 -7.47
CA GLN A 99 -2.56 -11.49 -8.70
C GLN A 99 -3.29 -10.15 -8.73
N TYR A 100 -3.45 -9.48 -7.59
CA TYR A 100 -4.36 -8.36 -7.42
C TYR A 100 -4.14 -7.22 -8.44
N THR A 101 -2.91 -6.74 -8.56
CA THR A 101 -2.58 -5.62 -9.46
C THR A 101 -2.83 -5.96 -10.93
N ASN A 102 -2.53 -7.19 -11.34
CA ASN A 102 -2.83 -7.69 -12.68
C ASN A 102 -4.34 -7.76 -12.93
N LYS A 103 -5.13 -8.17 -11.94
CA LYS A 103 -6.59 -8.24 -12.04
C LYS A 103 -7.23 -6.86 -12.19
N LEU A 104 -6.76 -5.83 -11.48
CA LEU A 104 -7.26 -4.46 -11.68
C LEU A 104 -7.08 -3.99 -13.13
N ASN A 105 -5.90 -4.24 -13.71
CA ASN A 105 -5.61 -3.88 -15.10
C ASN A 105 -6.53 -4.62 -16.09
N LEU A 106 -6.79 -5.91 -15.85
CA LEU A 106 -7.67 -6.71 -16.71
C LEU A 106 -9.12 -6.23 -16.65
N ILE A 107 -9.64 -5.92 -15.45
CA ILE A 107 -10.99 -5.38 -15.26
C ILE A 107 -11.18 -4.08 -16.05
N ALA A 108 -10.22 -3.16 -15.94
CA ALA A 108 -10.29 -1.91 -16.70
C ALA A 108 -10.20 -2.14 -18.21
N ALA A 109 -9.33 -3.06 -18.66
CA ALA A 109 -9.17 -3.37 -20.08
C ALA A 109 -10.39 -4.09 -20.68
N SER A 110 -11.09 -4.93 -19.91
CA SER A 110 -12.30 -5.65 -20.34
C SER A 110 -13.56 -4.77 -20.32
N GLY A 111 -13.51 -3.62 -19.63
CA GLY A 111 -14.68 -2.76 -19.46
C GLY A 111 -15.69 -3.34 -18.45
N GLU A 112 -15.27 -4.28 -17.61
CA GLU A 112 -16.12 -4.82 -16.55
C GLU A 112 -16.53 -3.71 -15.59
N ASN A 113 -17.82 -3.75 -15.18
CA ASN A 113 -18.39 -2.74 -14.31
C ASN A 113 -18.07 -3.06 -12.85
N TYR A 114 -16.90 -2.62 -12.40
CA TYR A 114 -16.55 -2.52 -11.00
C TYR A 114 -16.46 -1.05 -10.58
N ASP A 115 -16.58 -0.79 -9.28
CA ASP A 115 -16.68 0.57 -8.77
C ASP A 115 -15.50 0.93 -7.87
N LEU A 116 -15.26 0.21 -6.78
CA LEU A 116 -14.21 0.54 -5.80
C LEU A 116 -13.08 -0.49 -5.77
N ALA A 117 -11.85 -0.02 -5.62
CA ALA A 117 -10.67 -0.85 -5.40
C ALA A 117 -9.74 -0.24 -4.36
N TRP A 118 -9.00 -1.10 -3.66
CA TRP A 118 -7.79 -0.67 -2.97
C TRP A 118 -6.70 -0.40 -4.01
N THR A 119 -6.03 0.73 -3.88
CA THR A 119 -4.81 1.03 -4.65
C THR A 119 -3.76 1.58 -3.71
N HIS A 120 -2.53 1.75 -4.18
CA HIS A 120 -1.46 2.26 -3.36
C HIS A 120 -0.56 3.23 -4.14
N VAL A 121 -0.02 4.21 -3.42
CA VAL A 121 0.67 5.38 -4.00
C VAL A 121 1.89 5.01 -4.85
N SER A 122 2.58 3.91 -4.53
CA SER A 122 3.79 3.47 -5.25
C SER A 122 3.56 3.05 -6.71
N TRP A 123 2.32 2.75 -7.10
CA TRP A 123 1.94 2.38 -8.47
C TRP A 123 0.83 3.27 -9.03
N LEU A 124 0.52 4.37 -8.34
CA LEU A 124 -0.56 5.30 -8.71
C LEU A 124 -0.36 5.89 -10.12
N SER A 125 0.86 6.32 -10.46
CA SER A 125 1.17 6.85 -11.81
C SER A 125 0.87 5.83 -12.89
N GLN A 126 1.22 4.57 -12.66
CA GLN A 126 1.04 3.50 -13.65
C GLN A 126 -0.45 3.23 -13.90
N ILE A 127 -1.25 3.10 -12.84
CA ILE A 127 -2.68 2.78 -12.96
C ILE A 127 -3.50 3.98 -13.47
N ALA A 128 -3.10 5.21 -13.14
CA ALA A 128 -3.70 6.42 -13.68
C ALA A 128 -3.39 6.58 -15.18
N ALA A 129 -2.13 6.37 -15.59
CA ALA A 129 -1.73 6.45 -17.00
C ALA A 129 -2.42 5.41 -17.88
N LYS A 130 -2.65 4.20 -17.34
CA LYS A 130 -3.43 3.13 -17.99
C LYS A 130 -4.95 3.35 -17.95
N ASN A 131 -5.42 4.45 -17.37
CA ASN A 131 -6.84 4.73 -17.17
C ASN A 131 -7.58 3.59 -16.46
N VAL A 132 -6.95 2.96 -15.46
CA VAL A 132 -7.61 1.93 -14.63
C VAL A 132 -8.59 2.57 -13.65
N ILE A 133 -8.21 3.75 -13.13
CA ILE A 133 -8.97 4.52 -12.14
C ILE A 133 -9.25 5.93 -12.65
N MET A 134 -10.35 6.53 -12.21
CA MET A 134 -10.74 7.89 -12.59
C MET A 134 -10.30 8.95 -11.58
N PRO A 135 -10.11 10.21 -12.02
CA PRO A 135 -9.98 11.33 -11.11
C PRO A 135 -11.29 11.55 -10.32
N LEU A 136 -11.16 11.94 -9.05
CA LEU A 136 -12.25 12.01 -8.09
C LEU A 136 -12.68 13.43 -7.76
N ASN A 137 -12.02 14.45 -8.31
CA ASN A 137 -12.24 15.86 -7.95
C ASN A 137 -13.74 16.24 -7.99
N ASP A 138 -14.42 16.00 -9.11
CA ASP A 138 -15.82 16.37 -9.30
C ASP A 138 -16.75 15.58 -8.35
N LEU A 139 -16.51 14.27 -8.20
CA LEU A 139 -17.26 13.43 -7.26
C LEU A 139 -17.09 13.89 -5.80
N ILE A 140 -15.90 14.32 -5.42
CA ILE A 140 -15.62 14.85 -4.08
C ILE A 140 -16.34 16.18 -3.86
N GLU A 141 -16.37 17.09 -4.84
CA GLU A 141 -17.13 18.34 -4.72
C GLU A 141 -18.63 18.09 -4.62
N GLU A 142 -19.18 17.18 -5.42
CA GLU A 142 -20.62 16.91 -5.48
C GLU A 142 -21.12 16.10 -4.28
N GLN A 143 -20.39 15.06 -3.86
CA GLN A 143 -20.88 14.03 -2.92
C GLN A 143 -20.07 13.95 -1.61
N GLY A 144 -18.88 14.54 -1.56
CA GLY A 144 -17.93 14.37 -0.44
C GLY A 144 -17.33 15.66 0.14
N PRO A 145 -18.02 16.81 0.24
CA PRO A 145 -17.39 18.03 0.77
C PRO A 145 -16.93 17.85 2.23
N GLN A 146 -17.64 17.06 3.04
CA GLN A 146 -17.20 16.70 4.39
C GLN A 146 -15.97 15.80 4.38
N LEU A 147 -15.91 14.83 3.47
CA LEU A 147 -14.74 13.99 3.26
C LEU A 147 -13.52 14.85 2.91
N LYS A 148 -13.66 15.80 1.97
CA LYS A 148 -12.60 16.73 1.58
C LYS A 148 -12.11 17.59 2.75
N ALA A 149 -13.02 18.15 3.54
CA ALA A 149 -12.68 18.98 4.70
C ALA A 149 -11.89 18.21 5.78
N ASN A 150 -12.09 16.89 5.87
CA ASN A 150 -11.48 16.04 6.88
C ASN A 150 -10.17 15.37 6.45
N ILE A 151 -9.75 15.49 5.19
CA ILE A 151 -8.50 14.92 4.70
C ILE A 151 -7.39 15.99 4.71
N PRO A 152 -6.28 15.78 5.44
CA PRO A 152 -5.15 16.69 5.43
C PRO A 152 -4.57 16.89 4.02
N ALA A 153 -4.12 18.12 3.73
CA ALA A 153 -3.60 18.50 2.42
C ALA A 153 -2.42 17.63 1.95
N ALA A 154 -1.53 17.20 2.85
CA ALA A 154 -0.42 16.31 2.52
C ALA A 154 -0.91 14.92 2.05
N SER A 155 -1.97 14.40 2.67
CA SER A 155 -2.58 13.12 2.27
C SER A 155 -3.28 13.24 0.91
N ILE A 156 -3.97 14.36 0.64
CA ILE A 156 -4.51 14.66 -0.70
C ILE A 156 -3.39 14.71 -1.73
N MET A 157 -2.28 15.38 -1.42
CA MET A 157 -1.12 15.49 -2.31
C MET A 157 -0.53 14.11 -2.63
N SER A 158 -0.48 13.21 -1.64
CA SER A 158 -0.01 11.83 -1.84
C SER A 158 -0.95 11.01 -2.73
N ALA A 159 -2.24 11.30 -2.72
CA ALA A 159 -3.25 10.66 -3.55
C ALA A 159 -3.45 11.33 -4.93
N SER A 160 -2.61 12.31 -5.29
CA SER A 160 -2.82 13.14 -6.49
C SER A 160 -1.70 13.03 -7.52
N ILE A 161 -2.05 13.19 -8.80
CA ILE A 161 -1.13 13.39 -9.92
C ILE A 161 -1.63 14.61 -10.70
N ASP A 162 -0.76 15.59 -10.95
CA ASP A 162 -1.12 16.83 -11.66
C ASP A 162 -2.44 17.47 -11.15
N LYS A 163 -2.60 17.54 -9.82
CA LYS A 163 -3.78 18.08 -9.09
C LYS A 163 -5.07 17.26 -9.21
N LYS A 164 -5.06 16.15 -9.94
CA LYS A 164 -6.18 15.20 -9.98
C LYS A 164 -6.04 14.22 -8.83
N ILE A 165 -7.08 14.09 -8.02
CA ILE A 165 -7.16 13.15 -6.89
C ILE A 165 -7.57 11.80 -7.45
N TYR A 166 -6.80 10.75 -7.21
CA TYR A 166 -7.07 9.42 -7.77
C TYR A 166 -7.52 8.40 -6.72
N GLY A 167 -7.61 8.80 -5.46
CA GLY A 167 -8.09 7.94 -4.39
C GLY A 167 -8.35 8.70 -3.09
N ILE A 168 -9.17 8.11 -2.24
CA ILE A 168 -9.40 8.59 -0.88
C ILE A 168 -8.34 7.94 0.04
N PRO A 169 -7.44 8.73 0.65
CA PRO A 169 -6.30 8.19 1.37
C PRO A 169 -6.66 7.60 2.74
N THR A 170 -5.84 6.67 3.20
CA THR A 170 -5.73 6.37 4.64
C THR A 170 -5.17 7.57 5.39
N LEU A 171 -5.59 7.71 6.65
CA LEU A 171 -5.20 8.78 7.54
C LEU A 171 -4.58 8.19 8.79
N VAL A 172 -3.36 7.69 8.63
CA VAL A 172 -2.60 6.99 9.65
C VAL A 172 -1.20 7.59 9.77
N PRO A 173 -0.47 7.33 10.87
CA PRO A 173 0.92 7.74 11.00
C PRO A 173 1.74 7.29 9.79
N SER A 174 2.53 8.21 9.24
CA SER A 174 3.15 8.05 7.93
C SER A 174 4.65 8.33 7.94
N ALA A 175 5.14 9.07 8.94
CA ALA A 175 6.56 9.36 9.06
C ALA A 175 7.34 8.07 9.26
N GLU A 176 8.34 7.82 8.41
CA GLU A 176 9.20 6.64 8.45
C GLU A 176 8.44 5.30 8.47
N ASN A 177 7.20 5.26 7.92
CA ASN A 177 6.21 4.20 8.12
C ASN A 177 6.80 2.78 8.12
N ASN A 178 7.63 2.43 7.13
CA ASN A 178 8.13 1.07 6.93
C ASN A 178 9.49 0.77 7.60
N ASN A 179 10.10 1.72 8.31
CA ASN A 179 11.48 1.59 8.82
C ASN A 179 11.54 0.94 10.22
N PHE A 180 10.81 -0.17 10.41
CA PHE A 180 10.68 -0.85 11.70
C PHE A 180 10.97 -2.35 11.61
N PHE A 181 11.38 -2.92 12.74
CA PHE A 181 11.29 -4.36 12.99
C PHE A 181 10.27 -4.61 14.10
N ALA A 182 9.63 -5.78 14.09
CA ALA A 182 8.85 -6.28 15.22
C ALA A 182 9.68 -7.36 15.93
N ILE A 183 9.69 -7.33 17.26
CA ILE A 183 10.35 -8.36 18.08
C ILE A 183 9.41 -8.95 19.12
N ARG A 184 9.76 -10.13 19.63
CA ARG A 184 9.25 -10.70 20.88
C ARG A 184 9.81 -9.90 22.05
N GLY A 185 9.02 -8.94 22.55
CA GLY A 185 9.36 -8.11 23.71
C GLY A 185 9.53 -8.92 24.99
N ASP A 186 8.75 -9.98 25.16
CA ASP A 186 8.79 -10.84 26.33
C ASP A 186 10.12 -11.61 26.42
N LEU A 187 10.75 -11.92 25.28
CA LEU A 187 12.09 -12.50 25.26
C LEU A 187 13.16 -11.44 25.58
N ARG A 188 13.00 -10.19 25.12
CA ARG A 188 13.89 -9.08 25.49
C ARG A 188 13.90 -8.89 27.00
N GLU A 189 12.72 -8.88 27.62
CA GLU A 189 12.54 -8.73 29.06
C GLU A 189 13.04 -9.95 29.84
N LYS A 190 12.73 -11.17 29.39
CA LYS A 190 13.22 -12.44 29.99
C LYS A 190 14.74 -12.44 30.12
N TYR A 191 15.44 -11.97 29.10
CA TYR A 191 16.91 -11.91 29.07
C TYR A 191 17.48 -10.56 29.57
N LYS A 192 16.63 -9.70 30.14
CA LYS A 192 17.01 -8.41 30.75
C LYS A 192 17.79 -7.50 29.80
N LEU A 193 17.45 -7.54 28.52
CA LEU A 193 18.05 -6.69 27.50
C LEU A 193 17.43 -5.29 27.56
N ALA A 194 18.28 -4.28 27.40
CA ALA A 194 17.84 -2.89 27.31
C ALA A 194 16.93 -2.65 26.10
N PRO A 195 16.13 -1.57 26.08
CA PRO A 195 15.38 -1.16 24.90
C PRO A 195 16.30 -1.00 23.68
N ILE A 196 15.87 -1.53 22.53
CA ILE A 196 16.66 -1.57 21.30
C ILE A 196 16.55 -0.23 20.57
N LYS A 197 17.67 0.48 20.40
CA LYS A 197 17.72 1.77 19.69
C LYS A 197 18.71 1.78 18.53
N THR A 198 19.74 0.94 18.59
CA THR A 198 20.80 0.88 17.57
C THR A 198 20.82 -0.48 16.88
N LEU A 199 21.46 -0.56 15.71
CA LEU A 199 21.70 -1.85 15.05
C LEU A 199 22.45 -2.82 15.98
N ALA A 200 23.42 -2.33 16.76
CA ALA A 200 24.17 -3.17 17.70
C ALA A 200 23.27 -3.75 18.81
N ASP A 201 22.34 -2.97 19.36
CA ASP A 201 21.35 -3.48 20.33
C ASP A 201 20.49 -4.58 19.71
N PHE A 202 20.08 -4.38 18.45
CA PHE A 202 19.24 -5.32 17.73
C PHE A 202 19.99 -6.63 17.46
N GLU A 203 21.23 -6.55 17.01
CA GLU A 203 22.08 -7.72 16.81
C GLU A 203 22.38 -8.46 18.12
N ASN A 204 22.56 -7.74 19.23
CA ASN A 204 22.71 -8.35 20.55
C ASN A 204 21.45 -9.10 20.98
N TYR A 205 20.26 -8.58 20.66
CA TYR A 205 19.01 -9.31 20.84
C TYR A 205 18.99 -10.60 20.01
N LEU A 206 19.30 -10.53 18.71
CA LEU A 206 19.31 -11.71 17.83
C LEU A 206 20.30 -12.78 18.31
N ASP A 207 21.49 -12.37 18.73
CA ASP A 207 22.52 -13.25 19.28
C ASP A 207 22.07 -13.91 20.60
N THR A 208 21.41 -13.14 21.48
CA THR A 208 20.85 -13.65 22.73
C THR A 208 19.78 -14.71 22.47
N ILE A 209 18.87 -14.48 21.52
CA ILE A 209 17.89 -15.49 21.11
C ILE A 209 18.60 -16.71 20.56
N LYS A 210 19.59 -16.53 19.67
CA LYS A 210 20.31 -17.66 19.07
C LYS A 210 20.95 -18.58 20.11
N LYS A 211 21.51 -18.00 21.17
CA LYS A 211 22.19 -18.73 22.25
C LYS A 211 21.23 -19.42 23.22
N ASN A 212 20.07 -18.80 23.50
CA ASN A 212 19.21 -19.22 24.61
C ASN A 212 17.87 -19.84 24.18
N GLU A 213 17.47 -19.68 22.91
CA GLU A 213 16.22 -20.21 22.33
C GLU A 213 16.56 -21.08 21.09
N PRO A 214 17.18 -22.26 21.27
CA PRO A 214 17.81 -23.02 20.18
C PRO A 214 16.85 -23.52 19.09
N ASN A 215 15.56 -23.61 19.38
CA ASN A 215 14.51 -24.02 18.44
C ASN A 215 13.84 -22.84 17.72
N MET A 216 14.29 -21.62 17.97
CA MET A 216 13.74 -20.40 17.40
C MET A 216 14.73 -19.80 16.39
N VAL A 217 14.21 -19.35 15.25
CA VAL A 217 15.01 -18.56 14.31
C VAL A 217 14.99 -17.11 14.79
N PRO A 218 16.16 -16.47 15.07
CA PRO A 218 16.16 -15.11 15.59
C PRO A 218 15.41 -14.10 14.71
N ILE A 219 15.61 -14.13 13.40
CA ILE A 219 14.90 -13.24 12.47
C ILE A 219 14.61 -13.93 11.14
N ALA A 220 13.48 -13.61 10.52
CA ALA A 220 13.17 -14.00 9.15
C ALA A 220 12.43 -12.88 8.41
N ASN A 221 12.67 -12.79 7.10
CA ASN A 221 12.04 -11.83 6.17
C ASN A 221 12.01 -10.40 6.75
N ASP A 222 13.13 -9.70 6.77
CA ASP A 222 13.17 -8.38 7.41
C ASP A 222 12.87 -7.21 6.46
N ASN A 223 12.55 -7.52 5.19
CA ASN A 223 12.26 -6.59 4.09
C ASN A 223 13.25 -5.44 3.83
N THR A 224 14.41 -5.41 4.51
CA THR A 224 15.48 -4.39 4.41
C THR A 224 15.11 -3.00 4.94
N ARG A 225 13.83 -2.63 5.02
CA ARG A 225 13.41 -1.25 5.33
C ARG A 225 13.90 -0.78 6.71
N GLY A 226 13.82 -1.63 7.72
CA GLY A 226 14.32 -1.29 9.06
C GLY A 226 15.82 -0.95 9.11
N LEU A 227 16.62 -1.43 8.14
CA LEU A 227 18.05 -1.10 8.03
C LEU A 227 18.32 0.20 7.25
N LEU A 228 17.39 0.69 6.42
CA LEU A 228 17.64 1.88 5.60
C LEU A 228 18.02 3.08 6.49
N ARG A 229 17.28 3.25 7.59
CA ARG A 229 17.51 4.32 8.57
C ARG A 229 18.86 4.25 9.29
N GLU A 230 19.47 3.06 9.38
CA GLU A 230 20.84 2.94 9.90
C GLU A 230 21.82 3.66 8.98
N PHE A 231 21.67 3.43 7.67
CA PHE A 231 22.68 3.76 6.68
C PHE A 231 22.40 5.06 5.90
N GLY A 232 21.20 5.64 6.00
CA GLY A 232 20.92 6.98 5.46
C GLY A 232 19.46 7.39 5.60
N ASP A 233 19.20 8.67 5.32
CA ASP A 233 17.84 9.18 5.11
C ASP A 233 17.47 8.95 3.64
N ILE A 234 16.51 8.07 3.38
CA ILE A 234 16.30 7.48 2.05
C ILE A 234 14.83 7.53 1.68
N TYR A 235 14.50 8.35 0.69
CA TYR A 235 13.29 8.20 -0.10
C TYR A 235 13.53 7.30 -1.30
N LEU A 236 12.63 6.36 -1.55
CA LEU A 236 12.66 5.49 -2.72
C LEU A 236 11.50 5.83 -3.65
N PRO A 237 11.74 6.55 -4.77
CA PRO A 237 10.67 7.02 -5.65
C PRO A 237 10.06 5.90 -6.52
N ILE A 238 10.65 4.69 -6.50
CA ILE A 238 10.21 3.54 -7.28
C ILE A 238 10.08 2.32 -6.36
N GLY A 239 8.95 1.63 -6.48
CA GLY A 239 8.69 0.34 -5.85
C GLY A 239 8.17 0.43 -4.43
N ASP A 240 7.55 -0.66 -3.99
CA ASP A 240 7.31 -0.94 -2.57
C ASP A 240 8.42 -1.89 -2.07
N TYR A 241 8.76 -1.85 -0.77
CA TYR A 241 9.80 -2.72 -0.16
C TYR A 241 11.29 -2.55 -0.56
N GLY A 242 11.77 -1.38 -0.98
CA GLY A 242 13.23 -1.17 -0.95
C GLY A 242 14.02 -1.62 -2.19
N ALA A 243 13.33 -2.06 -3.25
CA ALA A 243 13.97 -2.67 -4.42
C ALA A 243 14.14 -1.73 -5.63
N GLY A 244 13.79 -0.45 -5.48
CA GLY A 244 13.95 0.53 -6.56
C GLY A 244 15.43 0.84 -6.84
N PRO A 245 15.81 1.11 -8.11
CA PRO A 245 17.20 1.41 -8.46
C PRO A 245 17.69 2.77 -7.98
N ALA A 246 16.80 3.60 -7.44
CA ALA A 246 17.07 5.00 -7.14
C ALA A 246 16.69 5.33 -5.70
N TYR A 247 17.43 6.26 -5.10
CA TYR A 247 17.05 6.91 -3.86
C TYR A 247 17.31 8.42 -3.92
N ILE A 248 16.60 9.15 -3.06
CA ILE A 248 16.76 10.60 -2.87
C ILE A 248 16.94 10.82 -1.36
N ASP A 249 17.96 11.58 -0.99
CA ASP A 249 18.14 12.05 0.38
C ASP A 249 17.23 13.28 0.59
N PRO A 250 16.24 13.24 1.51
CA PRO A 250 15.35 14.37 1.76
C PRO A 250 16.05 15.58 2.38
N ALA A 251 17.24 15.41 2.96
CA ALA A 251 18.06 16.49 3.50
C ALA A 251 18.96 17.14 2.44
N ASP A 252 19.17 16.51 1.29
CA ASP A 252 19.92 17.09 0.18
C ASP A 252 19.14 18.24 -0.46
N LYS A 253 19.71 19.45 -0.37
CA LYS A 253 19.12 20.68 -0.94
C LYS A 253 18.93 20.60 -2.46
N ASN A 254 19.75 19.81 -3.15
CA ASN A 254 19.66 19.63 -4.59
C ASN A 254 18.71 18.49 -5.00
N LEU A 255 18.26 17.68 -4.02
CA LEU A 255 17.44 16.49 -4.24
C LEU A 255 18.01 15.61 -5.36
N GLU A 256 19.32 15.33 -5.31
CA GLU A 256 19.99 14.52 -6.31
C GLU A 256 19.47 13.07 -6.24
N VAL A 257 19.00 12.57 -7.38
CA VAL A 257 18.60 11.18 -7.54
C VAL A 257 19.84 10.34 -7.73
N LYS A 258 20.08 9.42 -6.79
CA LYS A 258 21.27 8.58 -6.75
C LYS A 258 20.91 7.13 -7.02
N ASN A 259 21.85 6.41 -7.64
CA ASN A 259 21.73 4.97 -7.85
C ASN A 259 21.86 4.23 -6.52
N PHE A 260 20.79 3.58 -6.07
CA PHE A 260 20.78 2.85 -4.81
C PHE A 260 21.75 1.68 -4.82
N PHE A 261 21.83 0.92 -5.91
CA PHE A 261 22.68 -0.26 -6.00
C PHE A 261 24.18 0.07 -6.05
N GLU A 262 24.55 1.30 -6.42
CA GLU A 262 25.95 1.76 -6.41
C GLU A 262 26.36 2.42 -5.09
N SER A 263 25.43 2.58 -4.14
CA SER A 263 25.67 3.28 -2.88
C SER A 263 26.35 2.41 -1.81
N ASP A 264 27.05 3.07 -0.89
CA ASP A 264 27.53 2.43 0.34
C ASP A 264 26.39 1.91 1.22
N ILE A 265 25.19 2.48 1.07
CA ILE A 265 23.97 2.05 1.78
C ILE A 265 23.62 0.61 1.39
N PHE A 266 23.51 0.33 0.08
CA PHE A 266 23.23 -1.02 -0.41
C PHE A 266 24.34 -2.00 -0.01
N LYS A 267 25.61 -1.60 -0.17
CA LYS A 267 26.76 -2.40 0.28
C LYS A 267 26.68 -2.77 1.75
N ASN A 268 26.40 -1.81 2.62
CA ASN A 268 26.34 -2.02 4.07
C ASN A 268 25.14 -2.89 4.47
N ILE A 269 23.98 -2.71 3.83
CA ILE A 269 22.83 -3.59 4.02
C ILE A 269 23.20 -5.03 3.69
N VAL A 270 23.74 -5.29 2.49
CA VAL A 270 24.11 -6.65 2.07
C VAL A 270 25.15 -7.27 3.00
N LYS A 271 26.15 -6.50 3.43
CA LYS A 271 27.16 -6.98 4.39
C LYS A 271 26.55 -7.30 5.77
N THR A 272 25.59 -6.50 6.24
CA THR A 272 24.84 -6.79 7.47
C THR A 272 24.01 -8.06 7.34
N LYS A 273 23.30 -8.26 6.21
CA LYS A 273 22.56 -9.49 5.93
C LYS A 273 23.46 -10.71 5.90
N ARG A 274 24.61 -10.59 5.25
CA ARG A 274 25.63 -11.65 5.22
C ARG A 274 26.11 -12.00 6.63
N LYS A 275 26.39 -11.00 7.47
CA LYS A 275 26.76 -11.21 8.88
C LYS A 275 25.66 -11.95 9.65
N TRP A 276 24.40 -11.55 9.49
CA TRP A 276 23.26 -12.21 10.16
C TRP A 276 23.11 -13.66 9.72
N TYR A 277 23.30 -13.95 8.43
CA TYR A 277 23.31 -15.31 7.90
C TYR A 277 24.47 -16.14 8.48
N LEU A 278 25.70 -15.62 8.47
CA LEU A 278 26.88 -16.34 8.97
C LEU A 278 26.82 -16.62 10.47
N ASN A 279 26.18 -15.73 11.25
CA ASN A 279 25.92 -15.96 12.67
C ASN A 279 24.72 -16.90 12.93
N GLY A 280 24.06 -17.39 11.87
CA GLY A 280 22.92 -18.32 11.98
C GLY A 280 21.67 -17.68 12.59
N TRP A 281 21.52 -16.36 12.45
CA TRP A 281 20.34 -15.60 12.88
C TRP A 281 19.21 -15.65 11.85
N PHE A 282 19.56 -15.82 10.58
CA PHE A 282 18.61 -16.10 9.49
C PHE A 282 18.33 -17.60 9.31
N PRO A 283 17.20 -17.96 8.69
CA PRO A 283 16.98 -19.32 8.22
C PRO A 283 18.04 -19.72 7.20
N LYS A 284 18.40 -21.01 7.17
CA LYS A 284 19.41 -21.50 6.23
C LYS A 284 18.91 -21.47 4.79
N ASP A 285 17.59 -21.64 4.63
CA ASP A 285 16.85 -21.57 3.37
C ASP A 285 15.60 -20.70 3.55
N ALA A 286 15.37 -19.77 2.63
CA ALA A 286 14.25 -18.84 2.65
C ALA A 286 12.90 -19.56 2.59
N GLN A 287 12.86 -20.79 2.08
CA GLN A 287 11.67 -21.64 2.07
C GLN A 287 11.31 -22.21 3.45
N GLU A 288 12.22 -22.20 4.44
CA GLU A 288 11.93 -22.63 5.81
C GLU A 288 10.85 -21.76 6.45
N ILE A 289 10.89 -20.45 6.18
CA ILE A 289 9.94 -19.46 6.69
C ILE A 289 9.40 -18.63 5.53
N LYS A 290 8.37 -19.15 4.86
CA LYS A 290 7.67 -18.44 3.76
C LYS A 290 6.81 -17.29 4.26
N ASP A 291 6.17 -17.48 5.40
CA ASP A 291 5.31 -16.49 6.05
C ASP A 291 5.89 -16.15 7.43
N SER A 292 6.63 -15.05 7.49
CA SER A 292 7.25 -14.59 8.73
C SER A 292 6.24 -14.03 9.71
N GLU A 293 5.06 -13.58 9.27
CA GLU A 293 4.01 -13.08 10.15
C GLU A 293 3.36 -14.24 10.91
N ALA A 294 2.96 -15.29 10.19
CA ALA A 294 2.47 -16.51 10.82
C ALA A 294 3.55 -17.15 11.71
N ALA A 295 4.82 -17.14 11.29
CA ALA A 295 5.93 -17.67 12.08
C ALA A 295 6.24 -16.86 13.34
N LEU A 296 6.03 -15.54 13.34
CA LEU A 296 6.13 -14.73 14.55
C LEU A 296 4.96 -15.05 15.50
N ASN A 297 3.73 -15.09 14.96
CA ASN A 297 2.51 -15.34 15.71
C ASN A 297 2.51 -16.70 16.41
N ASN A 298 3.11 -17.72 15.79
CA ASN A 298 3.24 -19.06 16.37
C ASN A 298 4.53 -19.28 17.18
N GLY A 299 5.36 -18.25 17.35
CA GLY A 299 6.58 -18.30 18.17
C GLY A 299 7.76 -19.04 17.56
N LYS A 300 7.76 -19.31 16.24
CA LYS A 300 8.91 -19.91 15.53
C LYS A 300 10.05 -18.94 15.30
N ILE A 301 9.76 -17.64 15.23
CA ILE A 301 10.77 -16.59 15.09
C ILE A 301 10.67 -15.54 16.20
N ALA A 302 11.79 -14.87 16.49
CA ALA A 302 11.81 -13.79 17.48
C ALA A 302 11.60 -12.40 16.88
N ALA A 303 11.99 -12.19 15.61
CA ALA A 303 11.88 -10.90 14.95
C ALA A 303 11.51 -11.02 13.46
N THR A 304 10.88 -9.97 12.92
CA THR A 304 10.60 -9.84 11.49
C THR A 304 10.42 -8.37 11.12
N TRP A 305 10.17 -8.08 9.84
CA TRP A 305 9.81 -6.74 9.39
C TRP A 305 8.54 -6.20 10.06
N SER A 306 8.46 -4.88 10.17
CA SER A 306 7.28 -4.18 10.69
C SER A 306 7.09 -2.86 9.96
N ASN A 307 5.99 -2.20 10.29
CA ASN A 307 5.74 -0.79 10.01
C ASN A 307 5.17 -0.14 11.28
N VAL A 308 4.95 1.16 11.28
CA VAL A 308 4.54 1.91 12.47
C VAL A 308 3.23 1.39 13.10
N LEU A 309 2.34 0.72 12.36
CA LEU A 309 1.07 0.17 12.85
C LEU A 309 1.11 -1.35 13.03
N LYS A 310 2.05 -2.03 12.38
CA LYS A 310 1.95 -3.47 12.10
C LYS A 310 1.87 -4.32 13.35
N THR A 311 2.54 -3.94 14.43
CA THR A 311 2.42 -4.62 15.73
C THR A 311 0.99 -4.59 16.26
N SER A 312 0.26 -3.46 16.14
CA SER A 312 -1.16 -3.40 16.53
C SER A 312 -2.07 -4.25 15.64
N GLU A 313 -1.72 -4.42 14.36
CA GLU A 313 -2.52 -5.16 13.39
C GLU A 313 -2.41 -6.68 13.59
N ARG A 314 -1.26 -7.19 14.03
CA ARG A 314 -1.01 -8.64 14.22
C ARG A 314 -1.22 -9.16 15.64
N ILE A 315 -1.40 -8.27 16.63
CA ILE A 315 -1.38 -8.63 18.05
C ILE A 315 -2.41 -9.69 18.44
N ASP A 316 -3.59 -9.71 17.80
CA ASP A 316 -4.65 -10.67 18.14
C ASP A 316 -4.32 -12.09 17.70
N ALA A 317 -3.79 -12.24 16.49
CA ALA A 317 -3.32 -13.53 16.01
C ALA A 317 -2.14 -14.02 16.86
N PHE A 318 -1.22 -13.12 17.23
CA PHE A 318 -0.13 -13.42 18.13
C PHE A 318 -0.61 -13.88 19.53
N LYS A 319 -1.52 -13.13 20.16
CA LYS A 319 -2.04 -13.43 21.51
C LYS A 319 -2.90 -14.69 21.57
N THR A 320 -3.48 -15.10 20.44
CA THR A 320 -4.23 -16.36 20.35
C THR A 320 -3.33 -17.57 20.61
N THR A 321 -2.10 -17.55 20.10
CA THR A 321 -1.13 -18.64 20.30
C THR A 321 -0.20 -18.39 21.49
N LEU A 322 0.16 -17.14 21.73
CA LEU A 322 1.12 -16.71 22.76
C LEU A 322 0.47 -15.69 23.71
N PRO A 323 -0.48 -16.10 24.57
CA PRO A 323 -1.27 -15.18 25.40
C PRO A 323 -0.43 -14.33 26.35
N ASN A 324 0.69 -14.89 26.85
CA ASN A 324 1.62 -14.21 27.75
C ASN A 324 2.77 -13.50 27.02
N GLY A 325 2.92 -13.70 25.71
CA GLY A 325 3.98 -13.04 24.94
C GLY A 325 3.69 -11.55 24.74
N THR A 326 4.71 -10.78 24.38
CA THR A 326 4.55 -9.37 24.02
C THR A 326 5.28 -9.08 22.71
N LEU A 327 4.78 -8.10 21.96
CA LEU A 327 5.42 -7.59 20.75
C LEU A 327 5.88 -6.16 20.97
N GLU A 328 7.03 -5.82 20.40
CA GLU A 328 7.59 -4.47 20.42
C GLU A 328 8.03 -4.07 19.01
N ASP A 329 7.75 -2.83 18.62
CA ASP A 329 8.34 -2.23 17.42
C ASP A 329 9.69 -1.60 17.76
N VAL A 330 10.71 -2.02 17.02
CA VAL A 330 12.06 -1.48 17.04
C VAL A 330 12.18 -0.44 15.93
N PHE A 331 12.43 0.81 16.33
CA PHE A 331 12.72 1.92 15.44
C PHE A 331 14.17 2.37 15.68
N LEU A 332 15.06 2.05 14.73
CA LEU A 332 16.49 2.33 14.87
C LEU A 332 16.77 3.84 14.80
N ASN A 333 17.76 4.31 15.55
CA ASN A 333 18.20 5.71 15.60
C ASN A 333 17.03 6.68 15.81
N PRO A 334 16.24 6.53 16.90
CA PRO A 334 15.04 7.33 17.14
C PRO A 334 15.31 8.84 17.29
N GLU A 335 16.56 9.23 17.54
CA GLU A 335 17.03 10.61 17.63
C GLU A 335 17.24 11.28 16.26
N LYS A 336 17.43 10.52 15.18
CA LYS A 336 17.48 11.09 13.82
C LYS A 336 16.13 11.73 13.47
N PRO A 337 16.08 12.73 12.57
CA PRO A 337 14.81 13.27 12.08
C PRO A 337 13.89 12.17 11.52
N LYS A 338 12.58 12.39 11.57
CA LYS A 338 11.59 11.53 10.92
C LYS A 338 11.03 12.25 9.71
N TYR A 339 11.05 11.62 8.55
CA TYR A 339 10.52 12.19 7.33
C TYR A 339 9.16 11.62 6.97
N VAL A 340 8.25 12.48 6.53
CA VAL A 340 7.02 12.10 5.82
C VAL A 340 7.32 12.17 4.33
N PHE A 341 7.58 11.01 3.74
CA PHE A 341 7.81 10.87 2.30
C PHE A 341 6.49 10.86 1.51
N ASP A 342 5.53 10.11 2.04
CA ASP A 342 4.16 10.02 1.57
C ASP A 342 3.26 10.11 2.80
N ALA A 343 2.32 11.06 2.82
CA ALA A 343 1.39 11.26 3.93
C ALA A 343 0.14 10.34 3.85
N ALA A 344 0.14 9.43 2.88
CA ALA A 344 -0.79 8.32 2.75
C ALA A 344 -0.15 7.28 1.82
N SER A 345 -0.32 5.99 2.14
CA SER A 345 0.18 4.89 1.31
C SER A 345 -0.94 4.17 0.59
N ASN A 346 -2.02 3.86 1.31
CA ASN A 346 -3.18 3.15 0.81
C ASN A 346 -4.28 4.12 0.41
N LEU A 347 -4.99 3.78 -0.67
CA LEU A 347 -6.06 4.58 -1.24
C LEU A 347 -7.28 3.69 -1.52
N LEU A 348 -8.48 4.24 -1.36
CA LEU A 348 -9.68 3.73 -2.03
C LEU A 348 -9.91 4.52 -3.31
N SER A 349 -9.79 3.86 -4.46
CA SER A 349 -9.95 4.45 -5.79
C SER A 349 -11.22 3.96 -6.47
N ILE A 350 -11.75 4.77 -7.40
CA ILE A 350 -12.88 4.40 -8.24
C ILE A 350 -12.37 4.00 -9.64
N PHE A 351 -12.81 2.87 -10.16
CA PHE A 351 -12.47 2.42 -11.51
C PHE A 351 -12.97 3.42 -12.57
N SER A 352 -12.20 3.59 -13.64
CA SER A 352 -12.60 4.44 -14.77
C SER A 352 -13.84 3.92 -15.51
N THR A 353 -14.10 2.61 -15.43
CA THR A 353 -15.23 1.91 -16.06
C THR A 353 -16.50 1.90 -15.21
N SER A 354 -16.45 2.44 -13.99
CA SER A 354 -17.56 2.45 -13.03
C SER A 354 -18.79 3.14 -13.61
N LYS A 355 -19.93 2.44 -13.57
CA LYS A 355 -21.25 2.99 -13.87
C LYS A 355 -21.99 3.50 -12.63
N ASN A 356 -21.45 3.27 -11.43
CA ASN A 356 -22.06 3.67 -10.15
C ASN A 356 -21.11 4.59 -9.35
N SER A 357 -20.31 5.43 -10.00
CA SER A 357 -19.27 6.24 -9.36
C SER A 357 -19.81 7.22 -8.30
N GLN A 358 -21.01 7.78 -8.51
CA GLN A 358 -21.70 8.60 -7.51
C GLN A 358 -22.10 7.79 -6.27
N ALA A 359 -22.64 6.57 -6.45
CA ALA A 359 -22.96 5.67 -5.34
C ALA A 359 -21.71 5.19 -4.60
N ALA A 360 -20.62 4.92 -5.33
CA ALA A 360 -19.33 4.59 -4.74
C ALA A 360 -18.78 5.72 -3.86
N MET A 361 -18.79 6.96 -4.35
CA MET A 361 -18.37 8.11 -3.54
C MET A 361 -19.30 8.35 -2.34
N ALA A 362 -20.61 8.21 -2.53
CA ALA A 362 -21.58 8.33 -1.43
C ALA A 362 -21.35 7.26 -0.35
N PHE A 363 -21.04 6.02 -0.72
CA PHE A 363 -20.64 4.97 0.22
C PHE A 363 -19.37 5.35 0.98
N VAL A 364 -18.34 5.85 0.29
CA VAL A 364 -17.07 6.25 0.93
C VAL A 364 -17.29 7.39 1.92
N ASN A 365 -18.08 8.39 1.54
CA ASN A 365 -18.47 9.47 2.44
C ASN A 365 -19.28 8.93 3.64
N TRP A 366 -20.20 7.99 3.42
CA TRP A 366 -21.04 7.39 4.45
C TRP A 366 -20.24 6.66 5.53
N PHE A 367 -19.32 5.77 5.17
CA PHE A 367 -18.56 5.03 6.20
C PHE A 367 -17.55 5.93 6.95
N ARG A 368 -17.09 7.02 6.31
CA ARG A 368 -16.22 8.02 6.95
C ARG A 368 -16.99 9.08 7.75
N SER A 369 -18.32 9.13 7.67
CA SER A 369 -19.13 10.17 8.30
C SER A 369 -19.32 10.01 9.81
N SER A 370 -19.24 8.77 10.32
CA SER A 370 -19.50 8.48 11.73
C SER A 370 -18.71 7.26 12.19
N LYS A 371 -18.40 7.23 13.49
CA LYS A 371 -17.68 6.11 14.10
C LYS A 371 -18.46 4.79 13.99
N GLU A 372 -19.78 4.84 14.10
CA GLU A 372 -20.64 3.67 13.97
C GLU A 372 -20.55 3.06 12.56
N ASN A 373 -20.65 3.88 11.51
CA ASN A 373 -20.58 3.40 10.13
C ASN A 373 -19.18 2.90 9.78
N TYR A 374 -18.15 3.59 10.28
CA TYR A 374 -16.75 3.15 10.14
C TYR A 374 -16.52 1.80 10.81
N ASP A 375 -17.03 1.63 12.04
CA ASP A 375 -16.89 0.40 12.81
C ASP A 375 -17.61 -0.76 12.10
N LEU A 376 -18.81 -0.51 11.55
CA LEU A 376 -19.58 -1.50 10.80
C LEU A 376 -18.84 -2.00 9.55
N PHE A 377 -18.27 -1.10 8.75
CA PHE A 377 -17.50 -1.49 7.57
C PHE A 377 -16.14 -2.15 7.92
N SER A 378 -15.50 -1.70 8.99
CA SER A 378 -14.12 -2.12 9.33
C SER A 378 -14.06 -3.37 10.20
N TYR A 379 -15.08 -3.62 11.02
CA TYR A 379 -15.07 -4.67 12.06
C TYR A 379 -16.36 -5.50 12.10
N GLY A 380 -17.43 -5.08 11.42
CA GLY A 380 -18.71 -5.79 11.37
C GLY A 380 -19.70 -5.35 12.46
N VAL A 381 -20.60 -6.25 12.83
CA VAL A 381 -21.67 -5.98 13.80
C VAL A 381 -21.18 -6.26 15.22
N ASN A 382 -21.29 -5.26 16.10
CA ASN A 382 -20.96 -5.41 17.52
C ASN A 382 -21.86 -6.48 18.17
N ASN A 383 -21.26 -7.29 19.05
CA ASN A 383 -21.79 -8.51 19.65
C ASN A 383 -22.03 -9.70 18.69
N VAL A 384 -21.69 -9.58 17.41
CA VAL A 384 -21.74 -10.68 16.43
C VAL A 384 -20.33 -11.01 15.92
N ASN A 385 -19.64 -10.02 15.35
CA ASN A 385 -18.31 -10.19 14.74
C ASN A 385 -17.18 -9.80 15.70
N TYR A 386 -17.47 -8.90 16.63
CA TYR A 386 -16.59 -8.49 17.71
C TYR A 386 -17.42 -8.03 18.91
N LYS A 387 -16.76 -7.78 20.05
CA LYS A 387 -17.35 -7.12 21.22
C LYS A 387 -16.52 -5.92 21.61
N LEU A 388 -17.18 -4.89 22.15
CA LEU A 388 -16.49 -3.77 22.77
C LEU A 388 -16.07 -4.11 24.20
N ASP A 389 -14.85 -3.75 24.54
CA ASP A 389 -14.28 -3.71 25.89
C ASP A 389 -13.84 -2.26 26.16
N GLY A 390 -14.76 -1.45 26.70
CA GLY A 390 -14.65 0.01 26.61
C GLY A 390 -14.62 0.48 25.16
N GLU A 391 -13.57 1.21 24.78
CA GLU A 391 -13.34 1.64 23.38
C GLU A 391 -12.65 0.59 22.50
N ALA A 392 -12.09 -0.46 23.12
CA ALA A 392 -11.28 -1.45 22.43
C ALA A 392 -12.14 -2.58 21.83
N ILE A 393 -11.61 -3.21 20.79
CA ILE A 393 -12.22 -4.38 20.15
C ILE A 393 -11.70 -5.67 20.79
N SER A 394 -12.60 -6.63 21.00
CA SER A 394 -12.28 -7.98 21.41
C SER A 394 -13.00 -8.99 20.52
N THR A 395 -12.25 -9.90 19.92
CA THR A 395 -12.79 -11.07 19.20
C THR A 395 -12.87 -12.33 20.08
N GLN A 396 -12.50 -12.22 21.36
CA GLN A 396 -12.59 -13.34 22.29
C GLN A 396 -14.04 -13.85 22.43
N GLY A 397 -14.22 -15.15 22.22
CA GLY A 397 -15.52 -15.79 22.29
C GLY A 397 -16.42 -15.56 21.08
N ILE A 398 -15.92 -14.91 20.03
CA ILE A 398 -16.59 -14.88 18.73
C ILE A 398 -16.37 -16.22 18.04
N ALA A 399 -17.44 -16.81 17.52
CA ALA A 399 -17.36 -18.08 16.80
C ALA A 399 -16.59 -17.88 15.49
N ASP A 400 -15.80 -18.88 15.07
CA ASP A 400 -15.00 -18.81 13.85
C ASP A 400 -15.83 -18.43 12.61
N ARG A 401 -17.04 -18.98 12.47
CA ARG A 401 -17.99 -18.65 11.39
C ARG A 401 -18.47 -17.19 11.37
N ALA A 402 -18.35 -16.49 12.50
CA ALA A 402 -18.75 -15.09 12.67
C ALA A 402 -17.56 -14.13 12.54
N THR A 403 -16.36 -14.62 12.19
CA THR A 403 -15.18 -13.77 12.04
C THR A 403 -15.32 -12.87 10.82
N TYR A 404 -15.05 -11.57 11.03
CA TYR A 404 -15.05 -10.55 9.98
C TYR A 404 -13.69 -9.84 9.94
N ASN A 405 -12.71 -10.48 9.32
CA ASN A 405 -11.34 -9.96 9.19
C ASN A 405 -11.17 -9.28 7.84
N GLN A 406 -11.84 -8.15 7.67
CA GLN A 406 -11.72 -7.34 6.46
C GLN A 406 -10.33 -6.68 6.36
N VAL A 407 -9.87 -6.32 5.16
CA VAL A 407 -8.61 -5.58 4.92
C VAL A 407 -8.69 -4.10 5.35
N ASN A 408 -9.17 -3.83 6.56
CA ASN A 408 -9.51 -2.49 7.05
C ASN A 408 -8.34 -1.48 7.06
N TRP A 409 -7.10 -1.97 7.16
CA TRP A 409 -5.89 -1.15 7.00
C TRP A 409 -5.83 -0.42 5.65
N ALA A 410 -6.58 -0.87 4.64
CA ALA A 410 -6.68 -0.23 3.33
C ALA A 410 -7.42 1.12 3.36
N TRP A 411 -8.20 1.40 4.42
CA TRP A 411 -8.95 2.65 4.58
C TRP A 411 -8.88 3.21 6.00
N ASP A 412 -7.88 2.79 6.78
CA ASP A 412 -7.74 3.23 8.16
C ASP A 412 -7.75 4.75 8.31
N ASP A 413 -8.44 5.20 9.33
CA ASP A 413 -8.40 6.57 9.85
C ASP A 413 -8.08 6.51 11.34
N ILE A 414 -6.90 6.95 11.76
CA ILE A 414 -6.46 6.87 13.15
C ILE A 414 -7.41 7.58 14.13
N ARG A 415 -8.21 8.52 13.63
CA ARG A 415 -9.21 9.26 14.42
C ARG A 415 -10.48 8.43 14.68
N MET A 416 -10.77 7.45 13.83
CA MET A 416 -11.96 6.59 13.91
C MET A 416 -11.63 5.16 14.32
N LYS A 417 -10.43 4.67 13.95
CA LYS A 417 -9.93 3.31 14.17
C LYS A 417 -10.08 2.90 15.63
N ARG A 418 -10.61 1.69 15.85
CA ARG A 418 -10.49 1.00 17.13
C ARG A 418 -9.27 0.09 17.13
N PHE A 419 -8.65 0.01 18.30
CA PHE A 419 -7.57 -0.92 18.54
C PHE A 419 -8.10 -2.14 19.29
N SER A 420 -7.45 -3.27 19.11
CA SER A 420 -7.71 -4.45 19.93
C SER A 420 -7.43 -4.15 21.40
N LYS A 421 -8.16 -4.80 22.31
CA LYS A 421 -7.89 -4.77 23.76
C LYS A 421 -6.49 -5.27 24.11
N ASN A 422 -5.85 -6.02 23.21
CA ASN A 422 -4.50 -6.53 23.39
C ASN A 422 -3.42 -5.49 23.05
N VAL A 423 -3.79 -4.35 22.46
CA VAL A 423 -2.86 -3.25 22.17
C VAL A 423 -2.64 -2.42 23.44
N ASN A 424 -1.38 -2.17 23.78
CA ASN A 424 -1.03 -1.33 24.91
C ASN A 424 -1.57 0.12 24.71
N PRO A 425 -2.37 0.67 25.64
CA PRO A 425 -2.89 2.04 25.54
C PRO A 425 -1.81 3.12 25.34
N ALA A 426 -0.64 2.98 25.97
CA ALA A 426 0.46 3.93 25.80
C ALA A 426 1.03 3.91 24.36
N TYR A 427 1.00 2.75 23.71
CA TYR A 427 1.40 2.63 22.31
C TYR A 427 0.35 3.29 21.38
N ILE A 428 -0.95 3.17 21.68
CA ILE A 428 -2.01 3.88 20.93
C ILE A 428 -1.79 5.40 20.99
N GLU A 429 -1.51 5.95 22.17
CA GLU A 429 -1.24 7.38 22.31
C GLU A 429 0.02 7.81 21.56
N LYS A 430 1.07 6.97 21.56
CA LYS A 430 2.27 7.19 20.75
C LYS A 430 1.95 7.25 19.25
N LEU A 431 1.07 6.37 18.75
CA LEU A 431 0.66 6.39 17.33
C LEU A 431 -0.06 7.68 16.97
N LYS A 432 -0.99 8.16 17.79
CA LYS A 432 -1.77 9.38 17.52
C LYS A 432 -0.90 10.64 17.35
N VAL A 433 0.27 10.68 17.98
CA VAL A 433 1.19 11.83 17.91
C VAL A 433 2.48 11.52 17.16
N TRP A 434 2.59 10.36 16.52
CA TRP A 434 3.84 9.89 15.90
C TRP A 434 4.42 10.89 14.89
N ASP A 435 3.56 11.50 14.07
CA ASP A 435 3.97 12.43 13.01
C ASP A 435 4.20 13.88 13.51
N LYS A 436 3.92 14.21 14.78
CA LYS A 436 3.86 15.61 15.27
C LYS A 436 5.15 16.42 15.03
N ASP A 437 6.31 15.77 15.14
CA ASP A 437 7.63 16.40 14.98
C ASP A 437 8.36 15.92 13.70
N SER A 438 7.60 15.43 12.72
CA SER A 438 8.16 14.95 11.47
C SER A 438 8.41 16.09 10.47
N ILE A 439 9.41 15.90 9.62
CA ILE A 439 9.74 16.80 8.52
C ILE A 439 9.01 16.29 7.28
N VAL A 440 8.14 17.13 6.71
CA VAL A 440 7.53 16.82 5.41
C VAL A 440 8.62 16.90 4.35
N ALA A 441 8.84 15.79 3.64
CA ALA A 441 9.91 15.72 2.66
C ALA A 441 9.65 16.68 1.48
N PRO A 442 10.66 17.39 0.95
CA PRO A 442 10.46 18.40 -0.10
C PRO A 442 9.76 17.85 -1.35
N MET A 443 10.02 16.59 -1.69
CA MET A 443 9.46 15.89 -2.83
C MET A 443 8.08 15.23 -2.58
N LEU A 444 7.45 15.43 -1.41
CA LEU A 444 6.11 14.86 -1.15
C LEU A 444 5.15 15.19 -2.30
N GLY A 445 4.49 14.14 -2.81
CA GLY A 445 3.60 14.20 -3.97
C GLY A 445 4.27 13.90 -5.32
N PHE A 446 5.60 13.74 -5.36
CA PHE A 446 6.28 13.28 -6.57
C PHE A 446 5.86 11.84 -6.89
N ARG A 447 5.48 11.60 -8.15
CA ARG A 447 5.08 10.28 -8.64
C ARG A 447 5.78 10.02 -9.96
N PHE A 448 6.77 9.14 -9.93
CA PHE A 448 7.55 8.84 -11.11
C PHE A 448 6.70 8.18 -12.20
N ASN A 449 6.78 8.70 -13.43
CA ASN A 449 6.23 8.06 -14.61
C ASN A 449 7.29 7.18 -15.27
N ALA A 450 7.10 5.87 -15.14
CA ALA A 450 8.01 4.86 -15.68
C ALA A 450 7.91 4.67 -17.20
N ASP A 451 6.86 5.16 -17.87
CA ASP A 451 6.60 4.87 -19.29
C ASP A 451 7.78 5.17 -20.24
N PRO A 452 8.52 6.29 -20.10
CA PRO A 452 9.66 6.60 -20.98
C PRO A 452 10.84 5.62 -20.87
N VAL A 453 10.92 4.87 -19.76
CA VAL A 453 12.03 3.95 -19.43
C VAL A 453 11.53 2.57 -18.98
N LYS A 454 10.31 2.19 -19.39
CA LYS A 454 9.65 0.96 -18.93
C LYS A 454 10.42 -0.30 -19.28
N SER A 455 11.12 -0.31 -20.43
CA SER A 455 11.94 -1.44 -20.88
C SER A 455 13.16 -1.63 -19.98
N GLU A 456 13.82 -0.53 -19.63
CA GLU A 456 14.99 -0.49 -18.77
C GLU A 456 14.62 -0.93 -17.35
N ILE A 457 13.49 -0.46 -16.82
CA ILE A 457 12.98 -0.90 -15.51
C ILE A 457 12.75 -2.41 -15.50
N ALA A 458 12.07 -2.96 -16.51
CA ALA A 458 11.84 -4.41 -16.57
C ALA A 458 13.15 -5.23 -16.64
N GLN A 459 14.17 -4.71 -17.34
CA GLN A 459 15.49 -5.35 -17.40
C GLN A 459 16.24 -5.24 -16.06
N ILE A 460 16.18 -4.08 -15.40
CA ILE A 460 16.77 -3.86 -14.07
C ILE A 460 16.11 -4.77 -13.04
N ASP A 461 14.79 -4.90 -13.05
CA ASP A 461 14.05 -5.80 -12.16
C ASP A 461 14.48 -7.25 -12.37
N ALA A 462 14.61 -7.71 -13.62
CA ALA A 462 15.07 -9.05 -13.94
C ALA A 462 16.50 -9.30 -13.45
N VAL A 463 17.41 -8.32 -13.58
CA VAL A 463 18.75 -8.38 -13.00
C VAL A 463 18.68 -8.42 -11.47
N GLY A 464 17.86 -7.56 -10.85
CA GLY A 464 17.65 -7.50 -9.41
C GLY A 464 17.19 -8.83 -8.80
N GLN A 465 16.24 -9.53 -9.44
CA GLN A 465 15.76 -10.84 -8.98
C GLN A 465 16.89 -11.89 -8.85
N VAL A 466 17.89 -11.84 -9.73
CA VAL A 466 19.02 -12.78 -9.71
C VAL A 466 20.01 -12.49 -8.58
N TYR A 467 20.26 -11.22 -8.26
CA TYR A 467 21.33 -10.82 -7.36
C TYR A 467 20.85 -10.31 -5.99
N VAL A 468 19.84 -9.44 -5.98
CA VAL A 468 19.36 -8.77 -4.76
C VAL A 468 18.62 -9.76 -3.86
N GLY A 469 17.84 -10.70 -4.43
CA GLY A 469 17.14 -11.73 -3.66
C GLY A 469 18.08 -12.57 -2.77
N PRO A 470 19.08 -13.26 -3.34
CA PRO A 470 20.08 -14.00 -2.56
C PRO A 470 20.90 -13.10 -1.60
N ALA A 471 21.24 -11.88 -2.01
CA ALA A 471 21.98 -10.93 -1.18
C ALA A 471 21.17 -10.47 0.05
N ASN A 472 19.88 -10.21 -0.11
CA ASN A 472 18.97 -9.84 0.98
C ASN A 472 18.82 -10.96 2.02
N ASN A 473 18.96 -12.22 1.60
CA ASN A 473 18.95 -13.36 2.52
C ASN A 473 20.35 -13.68 3.09
N GLY A 474 21.39 -12.91 2.71
CA GLY A 474 22.76 -13.09 3.17
C GLY A 474 23.48 -14.30 2.55
N TYR A 475 22.93 -14.90 1.49
CA TYR A 475 23.48 -16.12 0.87
C TYR A 475 24.74 -15.85 0.05
N THR A 476 24.87 -14.65 -0.50
CA THR A 476 25.99 -14.24 -1.33
C THR A 476 26.87 -13.22 -0.62
N ASP A 477 28.17 -13.24 -0.93
CA ASP A 477 29.11 -12.21 -0.52
C ASP A 477 29.03 -11.02 -1.49
N TYR A 478 28.94 -9.80 -0.97
CA TYR A 478 28.86 -8.58 -1.77
C TYR A 478 30.01 -8.46 -2.77
N ASP A 479 31.25 -8.64 -2.31
CA ASP A 479 32.44 -8.41 -3.14
C ASP A 479 32.56 -9.47 -4.24
N ALA A 480 31.92 -10.64 -4.06
CA ALA A 480 31.87 -11.70 -5.07
C ALA A 480 30.88 -11.43 -6.21
N PHE A 481 29.66 -10.96 -5.92
CA PHE A 481 28.62 -10.78 -6.96
C PHE A 481 28.59 -9.37 -7.55
N TYR A 482 29.01 -8.36 -6.79
CA TYR A 482 28.78 -6.96 -7.13
C TYR A 482 29.41 -6.51 -8.46
N PRO A 483 30.65 -6.92 -8.85
CA PRO A 483 31.22 -6.51 -10.13
C PRO A 483 30.36 -6.94 -11.34
N GLU A 484 29.86 -8.18 -11.34
CA GLU A 484 28.99 -8.68 -12.40
C GLU A 484 27.62 -8.00 -12.37
N PHE A 485 27.03 -7.87 -11.17
CA PHE A 485 25.74 -7.20 -10.98
C PHE A 485 25.77 -5.75 -11.48
N LYS A 486 26.79 -4.97 -11.11
CA LYS A 486 27.00 -3.60 -11.58
C LYS A 486 27.09 -3.56 -13.11
N SER A 487 27.87 -4.44 -13.72
CA SER A 487 27.98 -4.51 -15.18
C SER A 487 26.63 -4.80 -15.85
N LYS A 488 25.83 -5.71 -15.29
CA LYS A 488 24.50 -6.05 -15.81
C LYS A 488 23.49 -4.92 -15.64
N LEU A 489 23.52 -4.20 -14.51
CA LEU A 489 22.68 -3.03 -14.30
C LEU A 489 22.98 -1.90 -15.29
N LYS A 490 24.27 -1.64 -15.57
CA LYS A 490 24.68 -0.66 -16.58
C LYS A 490 24.19 -1.06 -17.97
N ALA A 491 24.35 -2.33 -18.34
CA ALA A 491 23.84 -2.85 -19.61
C ALA A 491 22.30 -2.79 -19.71
N ALA A 492 21.60 -2.93 -18.58
CA ALA A 492 20.13 -2.79 -18.48
C ALA A 492 19.64 -1.33 -18.52
N GLY A 493 20.55 -0.35 -18.58
CA GLY A 493 20.19 1.07 -18.73
C GLY A 493 19.86 1.80 -17.43
N ILE A 494 20.41 1.37 -16.28
CA ILE A 494 20.15 2.02 -14.99
C ILE A 494 20.43 3.53 -15.00
N ASP A 495 21.48 3.98 -15.68
CA ASP A 495 21.83 5.41 -15.75
C ASP A 495 20.75 6.25 -16.46
N LYS A 496 20.09 5.66 -17.46
CA LYS A 496 18.95 6.29 -18.15
C LYS A 496 17.76 6.43 -17.22
N VAL A 497 17.49 5.42 -16.40
CA VAL A 497 16.42 5.46 -15.40
C VAL A 497 16.69 6.55 -14.36
N ILE A 498 17.90 6.62 -13.81
CA ILE A 498 18.28 7.68 -12.84
C ILE A 498 18.11 9.07 -13.45
N ALA A 499 18.60 9.29 -14.67
CA ALA A 499 18.47 10.58 -15.36
C ALA A 499 17.00 10.97 -15.61
N GLU A 500 16.15 10.01 -15.99
CA GLU A 500 14.72 10.29 -16.21
C GLU A 500 13.98 10.62 -14.91
N ILE A 501 14.29 9.93 -13.80
CA ILE A 501 13.73 10.28 -12.49
C ILE A 501 14.15 11.70 -12.09
N GLN A 502 15.44 12.05 -12.26
CA GLN A 502 15.94 13.40 -11.92
C GLN A 502 15.24 14.47 -12.76
N LYS A 503 15.07 14.24 -14.07
CA LYS A 503 14.37 15.15 -14.96
C LYS A 503 12.93 15.40 -14.48
N GLN A 504 12.17 14.33 -14.22
CA GLN A 504 10.79 14.46 -13.76
C GLN A 504 10.69 15.09 -12.37
N LEU A 505 11.64 14.80 -11.47
CA LEU A 505 11.71 15.44 -10.16
C LEU A 505 11.96 16.95 -10.29
N ASN A 506 12.87 17.37 -11.16
CA ASN A 506 13.14 18.79 -11.42
C ASN A 506 11.89 19.50 -11.97
N GLU A 507 11.19 18.88 -12.92
CA GLU A 507 9.93 19.41 -13.45
C GLU A 507 8.85 19.53 -12.37
N PHE A 508 8.75 18.52 -11.49
CA PHE A 508 7.83 18.55 -10.35
C PHE A 508 8.15 19.67 -9.38
N MET A 509 9.42 19.82 -8.98
CA MET A 509 9.85 20.86 -8.05
C MET A 509 9.67 22.26 -8.63
N ALA A 510 9.92 22.47 -9.92
CA ALA A 510 9.66 23.74 -10.59
C ALA A 510 8.17 24.11 -10.58
N LYS A 511 7.28 23.16 -10.88
CA LYS A 511 5.82 23.34 -10.79
C LYS A 511 5.32 23.57 -9.36
N LYS A 512 6.04 23.06 -8.36
CA LYS A 512 5.73 23.23 -6.94
C LYS A 512 6.13 24.61 -6.43
N ALA A 513 7.26 25.14 -6.90
CA ALA A 513 7.78 26.47 -6.53
C ALA A 513 7.07 27.63 -7.23
N SER A 514 6.42 27.40 -8.37
CA SER A 514 5.64 28.42 -9.10
C SER A 514 4.25 28.69 -8.48
N LYS A 515 4.05 28.32 -7.22
CA LYS A 515 2.82 28.45 -6.43
C LYS A 515 3.18 29.10 -5.11
#